data_AF-A0A7V9JY25-F1
#
_entry.id   AF-A0A7V9JY25-F1
#
_cell.length_a   1.000
_cell.length_b   1.000
_cell.length_c   1.000
_cell.angle_alpha   90.00
_cell.angle_beta   90.00
_cell.angle_gamma   90.00
#
_symmetry.space_group_name_H-M   'P 1'
#
loop_
_entity.id
_entity.type
_entity.pdbx_description
1 polymer ?
#
loop_
_entity_poly.entity_id
_entity_poly.type
_entity_poly.pdbx_seq_one_letter_code
_entity_poly.pdbx_strand_id
1 'polypeptide(L)'
;FTLAQLLAEVGVEGSIADAAVDGWGGDAYVQWDDPAGGTCVRIAVVGDTPADTAELADALTEAADASPSAATVAVADAGGPVTYTSCN
;
A
#
# COMPACT_ATOMS: atom_id res chain seq x y z
N PHE A 1 5.76 11.77 -9.13
CA PHE A 1 5.31 10.38 -8.99
C PHE A 1 4.20 10.42 -7.95
N THR A 2 3.00 9.94 -8.28
CA THR A 2 1.82 9.93 -7.40
C THR A 2 1.40 8.49 -7.10
N LEU A 3 0.65 8.25 -6.03
CA LEU A 3 0.11 6.91 -5.74
C LEU A 3 -0.78 6.38 -6.89
N ALA A 4 -1.55 7.26 -7.54
CA ALA A 4 -2.30 6.90 -8.75
C ALA A 4 -1.39 6.39 -9.88
N GLN A 5 -0.23 7.01 -10.09
CA GLN A 5 0.73 6.56 -11.10
C GLN A 5 1.28 5.17 -10.78
N LEU A 6 1.58 4.90 -9.50
CA LEU A 6 2.02 3.58 -9.05
C LEU A 6 0.94 2.50 -9.25
N LEU A 7 -0.31 2.81 -8.89
CA LEU A 7 -1.44 1.89 -9.06
C LEU A 7 -1.71 1.59 -10.54
N ALA A 8 -1.55 2.58 -11.41
CA ALA A 8 -1.65 2.38 -12.85
C ALA A 8 -0.54 1.46 -13.40
N GLU A 9 0.67 1.54 -12.85
CA GLU A 9 1.80 0.67 -13.24
C GLU A 9 1.58 -0.80 -12.85
N VAL A 10 0.84 -1.08 -11.78
CA VAL A 10 0.47 -2.45 -11.37
C VAL A 10 -0.85 -2.94 -12.00
N GLY A 11 -1.40 -2.19 -12.97
CA GLY A 11 -2.52 -2.64 -13.80
C GLY A 11 -3.91 -2.17 -13.37
N VAL A 12 -4.01 -1.22 -12.44
CA VAL A 12 -5.29 -0.57 -12.11
C VAL A 12 -5.62 0.48 -13.19
N GLU A 13 -6.84 0.48 -13.70
CA GLU A 13 -7.26 1.46 -14.71
C GLU A 13 -7.14 2.89 -14.16
N GLY A 14 -6.54 3.81 -14.92
CA GLY A 14 -6.10 5.12 -14.39
C GLY A 14 -7.20 5.96 -13.74
N SER A 15 -8.43 5.91 -14.27
CA SER A 15 -9.59 6.59 -13.68
C SER A 15 -10.04 5.97 -12.35
N ILE A 16 -9.88 4.65 -12.19
CA ILE A 16 -10.11 3.94 -10.94
C ILE A 16 -8.97 4.22 -9.97
N ALA A 17 -7.72 4.29 -10.44
CA ALA A 17 -6.57 4.66 -9.62
C ALA A 17 -6.71 6.08 -9.07
N ASP A 18 -7.07 7.06 -9.90
CA ASP A 18 -7.27 8.45 -9.47
C ASP A 18 -8.41 8.57 -8.46
N ALA A 19 -9.54 7.89 -8.68
CA ALA A 19 -10.65 7.86 -7.73
C ALA A 19 -10.31 7.12 -6.43
N ALA A 20 -9.51 6.05 -6.51
CA ALA A 20 -9.09 5.27 -5.35
C ALA A 20 -8.11 6.02 -4.47
N VAL A 21 -7.30 6.93 -5.02
CA VAL A 21 -6.34 7.74 -4.26
C VAL A 21 -6.84 9.15 -3.96
N ASP A 22 -8.06 9.49 -4.39
CA ASP A 22 -8.65 10.78 -4.04
C ASP A 22 -8.86 10.83 -2.51
N GLY A 23 -8.31 11.86 -1.86
CA GLY A 23 -8.24 11.95 -0.40
C GLY A 23 -7.01 11.30 0.26
N TRP A 24 -6.22 10.49 -0.46
CA TRP A 24 -5.03 9.79 0.07
C TRP A 24 -3.78 10.68 0.13
N GLY A 25 -3.96 12.00 0.17
CA GLY A 25 -2.88 13.01 0.11
C GLY A 25 -1.91 12.99 1.31
N GLY A 26 -2.18 12.18 2.34
CA GLY A 26 -1.31 11.94 3.50
C GLY A 26 -0.41 10.71 3.38
N ASP A 27 -0.62 9.86 2.37
CA ASP A 27 0.02 8.56 2.30
C ASP A 27 1.44 8.67 1.73
N ALA A 28 2.39 8.15 2.50
CA ALA A 28 3.79 8.11 2.11
C ALA A 28 4.07 6.78 1.42
N TYR A 29 4.66 6.84 0.23
CA TYR A 29 5.21 5.64 -0.43
C TYR A 29 6.68 5.83 -0.78
N VAL A 30 7.41 4.72 -0.77
CA VAL A 30 8.81 4.64 -1.17
C VAL A 30 8.98 3.42 -2.05
N GLN A 31 9.67 3.61 -3.18
CA GLN A 31 10.11 2.53 -4.04
C GLN A 31 11.64 2.50 -4.04
N TRP A 32 12.23 1.31 -4.01
CA TRP A 32 13.67 1.12 -4.13
C TRP A 32 14.00 -0.19 -4.82
N ASP A 33 15.17 -0.24 -5.47
CA ASP A 33 15.73 -1.49 -5.97
C ASP A 33 16.34 -2.29 -4.82
N ASP A 34 15.95 -3.55 -4.68
CA ASP A 34 16.52 -4.41 -3.65
C ASP A 34 17.96 -4.82 -4.03
N PRO A 35 18.93 -4.76 -3.10
CA PRO A 35 20.30 -5.19 -3.37
C PRO A 35 20.42 -6.66 -3.81
N ALA A 36 19.47 -7.52 -3.43
CA ALA A 36 19.40 -8.91 -3.87
C ALA A 36 18.80 -9.08 -5.29
N GLY A 37 18.38 -7.97 -5.92
CA GLY A 37 17.67 -7.93 -7.18
C GLY A 37 16.16 -7.79 -6.96
N GLY A 38 15.49 -7.08 -7.88
CA GLY A 38 14.06 -6.82 -7.80
C GLY A 38 13.71 -5.39 -7.40
N THR A 39 12.42 -5.08 -7.38
CA THR A 39 11.90 -3.77 -6.99
C THR A 39 10.97 -3.94 -5.79
N CYS A 40 11.21 -3.15 -4.75
CA CYS A 40 10.36 -3.10 -3.58
C CYS A 40 9.54 -1.80 -3.56
N VAL A 41 8.32 -1.92 -3.05
CA VAL A 41 7.43 -0.80 -2.76
C VAL A 41 7.01 -0.91 -1.30
N ARG A 42 6.98 0.24 -0.63
CA ARG A 42 6.37 0.41 0.69
C ARG A 42 5.35 1.52 0.62
N ILE A 43 4.18 1.28 1.19
CA ILE A 43 3.15 2.29 1.45
C ILE A 43 2.85 2.34 2.95
N ALA A 44 2.53 3.51 3.47
CA ALA A 44 1.97 3.69 4.80
C ALA A 44 0.63 4.44 4.66
N VAL A 45 -0.44 3.82 5.15
CA VAL A 45 -1.82 4.31 5.01
C VAL A 45 -2.48 4.47 6.38
N VAL A 46 -3.36 5.46 6.51
CA VAL A 46 -4.24 5.67 7.66
C VAL A 46 -5.64 5.93 7.12
N GLY A 47 -6.63 5.21 7.63
CA GLY A 47 -8.03 5.43 7.25
C GLY A 47 -8.61 6.68 7.93
N ASP A 48 -9.75 7.15 7.41
CA ASP A 48 -10.44 8.34 7.93
C ASP A 48 -10.86 8.18 9.41
N THR A 49 -11.20 6.95 9.79
CA THR A 49 -11.46 6.56 11.18
C THR A 49 -10.54 5.42 11.63
N PRO A 50 -10.44 5.18 12.97
CA PRO A 50 -9.74 4.00 13.47
C PRO A 50 -10.33 2.67 12.98
N ALA A 51 -11.64 2.64 12.67
CA ALA A 51 -12.30 1.48 12.10
C ALA A 51 -11.84 1.25 10.65
N ASP A 52 -11.83 2.30 9.83
CA ASP A 52 -11.35 2.20 8.44
C ASP A 52 -9.88 1.78 8.38
N THR A 53 -9.06 2.26 9.33
CA THR A 53 -7.66 1.83 9.46
C THR A 53 -7.54 0.33 9.78
N ALA A 54 -8.45 -0.22 10.60
CA ALA A 54 -8.50 -1.65 10.86
C ALA A 54 -8.95 -2.45 9.62
N GLU A 55 -9.94 -1.95 8.88
CA GLU A 55 -10.38 -2.56 7.62
C GLU A 55 -9.26 -2.58 6.57
N LEU A 56 -8.48 -1.51 6.47
CA LEU A 56 -7.28 -1.47 5.62
C LEU A 56 -6.21 -2.47 6.09
N ALA A 57 -6.00 -2.64 7.39
CA ALA A 57 -5.07 -3.62 7.93
C ALA A 57 -5.44 -5.05 7.55
N ASP A 58 -6.73 -5.39 7.66
CA ASP A 58 -7.25 -6.70 7.27
C ASP A 58 -7.10 -6.94 5.77
N ALA A 59 -7.50 -5.98 4.94
CA ALA A 59 -7.42 -6.08 3.48
C ALA A 59 -5.96 -6.22 2.98
N LEU A 60 -5.02 -5.45 3.55
CA LEU A 60 -3.61 -5.53 3.19
C LEU A 60 -2.95 -6.82 3.68
N THR A 61 -3.42 -7.37 4.81
CA THR A 61 -2.96 -8.68 5.30
C THR A 61 -3.42 -9.79 4.35
N GLU A 62 -4.68 -9.79 3.94
CA GLU A 62 -5.19 -10.74 2.95
C GLU A 62 -4.43 -10.63 1.61
N ALA A 63 -4.15 -9.40 1.15
CA ALA A 63 -3.37 -9.18 -0.06
C ALA A 63 -1.91 -9.68 0.08
N ALA A 64 -1.30 -9.55 1.26
CA ALA A 64 0.04 -10.06 1.52
C ALA A 64 0.06 -11.60 1.51
N ASP A 65 -0.92 -12.25 2.13
CA ASP A 65 -1.05 -13.71 2.18
C ASP A 65 -1.32 -14.33 0.79
N ALA A 66 -2.03 -13.60 -0.08
CA ALA A 66 -2.31 -14.03 -1.45
C ALA A 66 -1.16 -13.72 -2.44
N SER A 67 -0.16 -12.94 -2.04
CA SER A 67 0.89 -12.47 -2.95
C SER A 67 1.85 -13.60 -3.32
N PRO A 68 2.19 -13.76 -4.61
CA PRO A 68 3.26 -14.68 -5.03
C PRO A 68 4.66 -14.15 -4.69
N SER A 69 4.75 -12.88 -4.32
CA SER A 69 5.95 -12.13 -3.94
C SER A 69 6.02 -11.96 -2.42
N ALA A 70 7.21 -11.74 -1.87
CA ALA A 70 7.36 -11.49 -0.44
C ALA A 70 6.71 -10.15 -0.06
N ALA A 71 5.54 -10.22 0.58
CA ALA A 71 4.83 -9.07 1.11
C ALA A 71 4.71 -9.13 2.63
N THR A 72 4.77 -7.99 3.29
CA THR A 72 4.66 -7.87 4.76
C THR A 72 3.78 -6.70 5.15
N VAL A 73 3.06 -6.88 6.27
CA VAL A 73 2.20 -5.85 6.89
C VAL A 73 2.68 -5.57 8.30
N ALA A 74 2.77 -4.29 8.66
CA ALA A 74 3.07 -3.84 10.02
C ALA A 74 2.05 -2.79 10.46
N VAL A 75 1.48 -2.96 11.66
CA VAL A 75 0.52 -2.04 12.27
C VAL A 75 1.19 -1.36 13.46
N ALA A 76 1.22 -0.02 13.49
CA ALA A 76 1.91 0.72 14.55
C ALA A 76 1.18 0.64 15.91
N ASP A 77 -0.09 1.04 15.95
CA ASP A 77 -0.98 1.06 17.12
C ASP A 77 -2.45 1.09 16.64
N ALA A 78 -3.43 0.94 17.53
CA ALA A 78 -4.86 1.03 17.15
C ALA A 78 -5.21 2.42 16.57
N GLY A 79 -5.59 2.44 15.28
CA GLY A 79 -5.83 3.68 14.53
C GLY A 79 -4.56 4.41 14.06
N GLY A 80 -3.39 3.80 14.26
CA GLY A 80 -2.12 4.27 13.71
C GLY A 80 -1.85 3.69 12.31
N PRO A 81 -0.78 4.15 11.63
CA PRO A 81 -0.52 3.75 10.25
C PRO A 81 -0.34 2.25 10.06
N VAL A 82 -0.90 1.74 8.96
CA VAL A 82 -0.64 0.41 8.42
C VAL A 82 0.42 0.53 7.34
N THR A 83 1.52 -0.19 7.50
CA THR A 83 2.61 -0.24 6.51
C THR A 83 2.53 -1.54 5.73
N TYR A 84 2.40 -1.46 4.42
CA TYR A 84 2.49 -2.60 3.51
C TYR A 84 3.79 -2.49 2.70
N THR A 85 4.58 -3.57 2.66
CA THR A 85 5.79 -3.67 1.83
C THR A 85 5.70 -4.91 0.95
N SER A 86 5.96 -4.77 -0.35
CA SER A 86 6.03 -5.88 -1.30
C SER A 86 7.30 -5.76 -2.15
N CYS A 87 7.97 -6.89 -2.38
CA CYS A 87 9.15 -6.99 -3.23
C CYS A 87 8.95 -8.07 -4.29
N ASN A 88 9.18 -7.71 -5.56
CA ASN A 88 9.20 -8.61 -6.72
C ASN A 88 10.62 -8.98 -7.09
#